data_AF-A0A3M1PGG0-F1
#
_entry.id   AF-A0A3M1PGG0-F1
#
_cell.length_a   1.000
_cell.length_b   1.000
_cell.length_c   1.000
_cell.angle_alpha   90.00
_cell.angle_beta   90.00
_cell.angle_gamma   90.00
#
_symmetry.space_group_name_H-M   'P 1'
#
loop_
_entity.id
_entity.type
_entity.pdbx_description
1 polymer ?
#
loop_
_entity_poly.entity_id
_entity_poly.type
_entity_poly.pdbx_seq_one_letter_code
_entity_poly.pdbx_strand_id
1 'polypeptide(L)' 'MRSLKAYGQSLLDPQLAPTAIKVALIVGSILLIINHGAAILNQQMSGDRWISALLTYIVPYMVNIHGQYVSRAR' A
#
# COMPACT_ATOMS: atom_id res chain seq x y z
N MET A 1 -2.18 -15.79 17.17
CA MET A 1 -2.89 -14.53 17.55
C MET A 1 -1.96 -13.37 17.93
N ARG A 2 -0.91 -13.58 18.76
CA ARG A 2 -0.01 -12.48 19.20
C ARG A 2 0.66 -11.75 18.03
N SER A 3 1.20 -12.47 17.05
CA SER A 3 1.90 -11.87 15.89
C SER A 3 0.98 -11.05 14.97
N LEU A 4 -0.28 -11.45 14.80
CA LEU A 4 -1.28 -10.70 14.03
C LEU A 4 -1.64 -9.37 14.70
N LYS A 5 -1.81 -9.38 16.03
CA LYS A 5 -2.06 -8.14 16.80
C LYS A 5 -0.85 -7.21 16.75
N ALA A 6 0.35 -7.74 16.91
CA ALA A 6 1.59 -6.95 16.84
C ALA A 6 1.81 -6.34 15.44
N TYR A 7 1.56 -7.11 14.39
CA TYR A 7 1.58 -6.59 13.02
C TYR A 7 0.52 -5.49 12.81
N GLY A 8 -0.72 -5.71 13.29
CA GLY A 8 -1.78 -4.69 13.23
C GLY A 8 -1.41 -3.39 13.94
N GLN A 9 -0.74 -3.46 15.10
CA GLN A 9 -0.22 -2.29 15.80
C GLN A 9 0.91 -1.60 15.02
N SER A 10 1.73 -2.38 14.31
CA SER A 10 2.82 -1.86 13.48
C SER A 10 2.33 -1.04 12.29
N LEU A 11 1.09 -1.27 11.83
CA LEU A 11 0.46 -0.48 10.77
C LEU A 11 0.25 0.98 11.15
N LEU A 12 0.27 1.34 12.43
CA LEU A 12 0.12 2.71 12.90
C LEU A 12 1.35 3.18 13.70
N ASP A 13 2.45 2.42 13.65
CA ASP A 13 3.68 2.78 14.34
C ASP A 13 4.27 4.05 13.70
N PRO A 14 4.41 5.16 14.46
CA PRO A 14 4.91 6.44 13.93
C PRO A 14 6.35 6.37 13.41
N GLN A 15 7.12 5.34 13.77
CA GLN A 15 8.46 5.11 13.22
C GLN A 15 8.44 4.37 11.88
N LEU A 16 7.43 3.53 11.64
CA LEU A 16 7.32 2.70 10.43
C LEU A 16 6.46 3.36 9.34
N ALA A 17 5.38 4.02 9.75
CA ALA A 17 4.37 4.57 8.86
C ALA A 17 4.91 5.64 7.88
N PRO A 18 5.78 6.59 8.26
CA PRO A 18 6.27 7.60 7.31
C PRO A 18 7.04 6.99 6.13
N THR A 19 7.87 5.98 6.38
CA THR A 19 8.60 5.26 5.33
C THR A 19 7.65 4.46 4.46
N ALA A 20 6.70 3.74 5.06
CA ALA A 20 5.72 2.97 4.33
C ALA A 20 4.79 3.84 3.47
N ILE A 21 4.40 5.04 3.95
CA ILE A 21 3.63 6.02 3.18
C ILE A 21 4.42 6.48 1.95
N LYS A 22 5.71 6.84 2.11
CA LYS A 22 6.56 7.25 0.97
C LYS A 22 6.64 6.15 -0.08
N VAL A 23 6.87 4.91 0.34
CA VAL A 23 6.92 3.76 -0.57
C VAL A 23 5.57 3.54 -1.25
N ALA A 24 4.48 3.60 -0.49
CA ALA A 24 3.13 3.47 -1.03
C ALA A 24 2.78 4.54 -2.06
N LEU A 25 3.18 5.79 -1.83
CA LEU A 25 2.95 6.87 -2.78
C LEU A 25 3.77 6.67 -4.06
N ILE A 26 5.06 6.35 -3.96
CA ILE A 26 5.92 6.18 -5.13
C ILE A 26 5.51 4.95 -5.94
N VAL A 27 5.53 3.78 -5.30
CA VAL A 27 5.23 2.50 -5.96
C VAL A 27 3.77 2.46 -6.39
N GLY A 28 2.86 2.92 -5.53
CA GLY A 28 1.43 2.96 -5.83
C GLY A 28 1.09 3.89 -6.98
N SER A 29 1.76 5.04 -7.13
CA SER A 29 1.56 5.93 -8.29
C SER A 29 2.02 5.27 -9.59
N ILE A 30 3.19 4.62 -9.57
CA ILE A 30 3.68 3.87 -10.73
C ILE A 30 2.68 2.77 -11.11
N LEU A 31 2.24 1.97 -10.12
CA LEU A 31 1.26 0.90 -10.33
C LEU A 31 -0.09 1.44 -10.82
N LEU A 32 -0.54 2.58 -10.31
CA LEU A 32 -1.79 3.22 -10.75
C LEU A 32 -1.68 3.61 -12.23
N ILE A 33 -0.59 4.26 -12.64
CA ILE A 33 -0.38 4.70 -14.02
C ILE A 33 -0.38 3.50 -14.97
N ILE A 34 0.41 2.45 -14.68
CA ILE A 34 0.51 1.30 -15.58
C ILE A 34 -0.79 0.48 -15.67
N ASN A 35 -1.57 0.38 -14.59
CA ASN A 35 -2.77 -0.47 -14.56
C ASN A 35 -4.06 0.28 -14.91
N HIS A 36 -4.15 1.54 -14.51
CA HIS A 36 -5.38 2.33 -14.59
C HIS A 36 -5.23 3.59 -15.46
N GLY A 37 -4.01 4.01 -15.80
CA GLY A 37 -3.75 5.26 -16.53
C GLY A 37 -4.54 5.38 -17.84
N ALA A 38 -4.50 4.36 -18.70
CA ALA A 38 -5.26 4.36 -19.96
C ALA A 38 -6.76 4.49 -19.73
N ALA A 39 -7.30 3.77 -18.75
CA ALA A 39 -8.73 3.80 -18.45
C ALA A 39 -9.15 5.10 -17.74
N ILE A 40 -8.25 5.78 -17.02
CA ILE A 40 -8.49 7.14 -16.49
C ILE A 40 -8.58 8.13 -17.66
N LEU A 41 -7.62 8.08 -18.59
CA LEU A 41 -7.59 8.97 -19.75
C LEU A 41 -8.80 8.78 -20.67
N ASN A 42 -9.25 7.54 -20.85
CA ASN A 42 -10.38 7.20 -21.70
C ASN A 42 -11.74 7.29 -20.97
N GLN A 43 -11.79 7.75 -19.72
CA GLN A 43 -13.01 7.81 -18.88
C GLN A 43 -13.72 6.45 -18.71
N GLN A 44 -12.94 5.36 -18.70
CA GLN A 44 -13.39 3.97 -18.55
C GLN A 44 -13.21 3.45 -17.11
N MET A 45 -13.26 4.33 -16.11
CA MET A 45 -13.17 3.94 -14.71
C MET A 45 -14.55 3.48 -14.20
N SER A 46 -14.69 2.17 -13.99
CA SER A 46 -15.80 1.57 -13.27
C SER A 46 -15.53 1.47 -11.77
N GLY A 47 -16.54 1.17 -10.96
CA GLY A 47 -16.41 1.11 -9.50
C GLY A 47 -15.37 0.09 -9.00
N ASP A 48 -15.30 -1.08 -9.64
CA ASP A 48 -14.29 -2.12 -9.36
C ASP A 48 -12.86 -1.66 -9.69
N ARG A 49 -12.70 -0.85 -10.74
CA ARG A 49 -11.41 -0.27 -11.13
C ARG A 49 -10.96 0.81 -10.16
N TRP A 50 -11.89 1.58 -9.57
CA TRP A 50 -11.56 2.51 -8.50
C TRP A 50 -11.12 1.80 -7.21
N ILE A 51 -11.76 0.69 -6.86
CA ILE A 51 -11.31 -0.15 -5.73
C ILE A 51 -9.91 -0.67 -6.01
N SER A 52 -9.65 -1.17 -7.22
CA SER A 52 -8.33 -1.64 -7.63
C SER A 52 -7.27 -0.53 -7.58
N ALA A 53 -7.62 0.69 -8.03
CA ALA A 53 -6.79 1.89 -7.92
C ALA A 53 -6.51 2.33 -6.47
N LEU A 54 -7.42 2.09 -5.53
CA LEU A 54 -7.16 2.33 -4.11
C LEU A 54 -6.18 1.28 -3.56
N LEU A 55 -6.39 0.01 -3.92
CA LEU A 55 -5.53 -1.10 -3.50
C LEU A 55 -4.09 -0.97 -3.98
N THR A 56 -3.83 -0.30 -5.12
CA THR A 56 -2.46 -0.03 -5.58
C THR A 56 -1.64 0.80 -4.59
N TYR A 57 -2.27 1.54 -3.67
CA TYR A 57 -1.59 2.25 -2.59
C TYR A 57 -1.59 1.47 -1.27
N ILE A 58 -2.70 0.79 -0.94
CA ILE A 58 -2.83 0.06 0.32
C ILE A 58 -1.86 -1.12 0.38
N VAL A 59 -1.70 -1.88 -0.72
CA VAL A 59 -0.87 -3.09 -0.72
C VAL A 59 0.60 -2.76 -0.50
N PRO A 60 1.24 -1.82 -1.24
CA PRO A 60 2.64 -1.47 -0.97
C PRO A 60 2.89 -0.91 0.43
N TYR A 61 1.92 -0.20 1.01
CA TYR A 61 2.00 0.24 2.41
C TYR A 61 2.11 -0.95 3.36
N MET A 62 1.16 -1.89 3.28
CA MET A 62 1.13 -3.08 4.15
C MET A 62 2.38 -3.94 3.97
N VAL A 63 2.80 -4.18 2.72
CA VAL A 63 4.01 -4.97 2.43
C VAL A 63 5.26 -4.30 3.00
N ASN A 64 5.37 -2.97 2.90
CA ASN A 64 6.49 -2.25 3.48
C ASN A 64 6.52 -2.34 5.02
N ILE A 65 5.38 -2.12 5.69
CA ILE A 65 5.26 -2.31 7.15
C ILE A 65 5.62 -3.75 7.55
N HIS A 66 5.15 -4.74 6.79
CA HIS A 66 5.46 -6.15 7.06
C HIS A 66 6.96 -6.43 6.97
N GLY A 67 7.63 -5.94 5.92
CA GLY A 67 9.07 -6.05 5.78
C GLY A 67 9.83 -5.39 6.94
N GLN A 68 9.42 -4.18 7.35
CA GLN A 68 10.02 -3.49 8.49
C GLN A 68 9.77 -4.23 9.81
N TYR A 69 8.56 -4.75 10.04
CA TYR A 69 8.21 -5.54 11.22
C TYR A 69 9.04 -6.82 11.33
N VAL A 70 9.16 -7.57 10.24
CA VAL A 70 9.96 -8.80 10.19
C VAL A 70 11.44 -8.49 10.37
N SER A 71 11.94 -7.42 9.76
CA SER A 71 13.35 -7.01 9.90
C SER A 71 13.70 -6.53 11.31
N ARG A 72 12.74 -5.99 12.07
CA ARG A 72 12.94 -5.60 13.48
C ARG A 72 12.92 -6.80 14.43
N ALA A 73 12.25 -7.88 14.05
CA ALA A 73 12.14 -9.10 14.84
C ALA A 73 13.31 -10.08 14.65
N ARG A 74 14.26 -9.73 13.77
CA ARG A 74 15.42 -10.54 13.40
C ARG A 74 16.69 -9.92 13.98
#